data_AF-B4DFZ9-F1
#
_entry.id   AF-B4DFZ9-F1
#
_cell.length_a   1.000
_cell.length_b   1.000
_cell.length_c   1.000
_cell.angle_alpha   90.00
_cell.angle_beta   90.00
_cell.angle_gamma   90.00
#
_symmetry.space_group_name_H-M   'P 1'
#
loop_
_entity.id
_entity.type
_entity.pdbx_description
1 polymer ?
#
loop_
_entity_poly.entity_id
_entity_poly.type
_entity_poly.pdbx_seq_one_letter_code
_entity_poly.pdbx_strand_id
1 'polypeptide(L)'
;MVSENFDIEAPNYLSKESEVLIYARRDSQCIDCFQAFLPVHCRYHRPHSEDGEASIVVNNPDLLMFCDQAGSRRMIRFRFDSFDKTIEFPILKCWAHSEVAAPCALENEDICQWNKMKYKSVYKNVILQVPVGLTVHTSLVCSVTLLITILCSTLILVAVFKYGHFSL
;
A
#
# COMPACT_ATOMS: atom_id res chain seq x y z
N MET A 1 4.38 11.90 5.51
CA MET A 1 3.76 12.35 4.24
C MET A 1 4.38 11.58 3.09
N VAL A 2 3.59 11.04 2.18
CA VAL A 2 4.10 10.44 0.94
C VAL A 2 4.62 11.59 0.07
N SER A 3 5.86 11.48 -0.40
CA SER A 3 6.50 12.51 -1.25
C SER A 3 5.66 12.75 -2.50
N GLU A 4 5.44 14.03 -2.87
CA GLU A 4 4.60 14.44 -4.00
C GLU A 4 5.09 13.94 -5.38
N ASN A 5 6.29 13.33 -5.44
CA ASN A 5 6.84 12.73 -6.65
C ASN A 5 6.68 11.19 -6.69
N PHE A 6 5.54 10.68 -6.24
CA PHE A 6 5.25 9.25 -6.31
C PHE A 6 4.51 8.91 -7.60
N ASP A 7 5.22 8.32 -8.56
CA ASP A 7 4.62 7.81 -9.78
C ASP A 7 3.77 6.57 -9.47
N ILE A 8 2.46 6.78 -9.41
CA ILE A 8 1.45 5.75 -9.14
C ILE A 8 1.30 4.81 -10.35
N GLU A 9 1.67 5.25 -11.55
CA GLU A 9 1.48 4.51 -12.80
C GLU A 9 2.72 3.70 -13.21
N ALA A 10 3.91 4.06 -12.69
CA ALA A 10 5.13 3.32 -12.97
C ALA A 10 4.97 1.81 -12.67
N PRO A 11 5.45 0.92 -13.55
CA PRO A 11 5.33 -0.51 -13.34
C PRO A 11 6.22 -0.99 -12.20
N ASN A 12 5.91 -2.17 -11.65
CA ASN A 12 6.58 -2.70 -10.46
C ASN A 12 8.13 -2.69 -10.55
N TYR A 13 8.68 -3.01 -11.71
CA TYR A 13 10.14 -3.08 -11.93
C TYR A 13 10.86 -1.73 -12.05
N LEU A 14 10.12 -0.61 -12.11
CA LEU A 14 10.67 0.75 -12.09
C LEU A 14 10.32 1.49 -10.80
N SER A 15 9.39 0.95 -10.01
CA SER A 15 8.97 1.54 -8.74
C SER A 15 10.00 1.27 -7.65
N LYS A 16 10.16 2.24 -6.75
CA LYS A 16 10.87 2.03 -5.48
C LYS A 16 9.89 1.52 -4.43
N GLU A 17 10.40 0.74 -3.48
CA GLU A 17 9.65 0.37 -2.28
C GLU A 17 9.29 1.62 -1.48
N SER A 18 8.16 1.58 -0.79
CA SER A 18 7.65 2.72 -0.02
C SER A 18 7.01 2.25 1.27
N GLU A 19 7.38 2.91 2.36
CA GLU A 19 6.82 2.69 3.67
C GLU A 19 5.67 3.66 3.92
N VAL A 20 4.57 3.16 4.48
CA VAL A 20 3.39 3.97 4.77
C VAL A 20 3.04 3.80 6.24
N LEU A 21 2.83 4.92 6.92
CA LEU A 21 2.37 4.98 8.31
C LEU A 21 0.84 5.11 8.32
N ILE A 22 0.18 4.29 9.13
CA ILE A 22 -1.27 4.26 9.25
C ILE A 22 -1.66 4.42 10.71
N TYR A 23 -2.51 5.42 10.97
CA TYR A 23 -3.04 5.67 12.32
C TYR A 23 -4.32 4.87 12.52
N ALA A 24 -4.31 3.96 13.50
CA ALA A 24 -5.47 3.15 13.83
C ALA A 24 -6.55 3.97 14.56
N ARG A 25 -7.81 3.73 14.22
CA ARG A 25 -8.98 4.34 14.87
C ARG A 25 -9.55 3.36 15.90
N ARG A 26 -9.97 3.86 17.06
CA ARG A 26 -10.68 3.04 18.05
C ARG A 26 -12.05 2.61 17.51
N ASP A 27 -12.40 1.35 17.71
CA ASP A 27 -13.73 0.84 17.39
C ASP A 27 -14.78 1.44 18.36
N SER A 28 -15.96 1.71 17.83
CA SER A 28 -17.12 2.20 18.58
C SER A 28 -17.70 1.17 19.55
N GLN A 29 -17.55 -0.13 19.25
CA GLN A 29 -18.19 -1.21 20.02
C GLN A 29 -17.27 -1.81 21.10
N CYS A 30 -15.96 -1.57 21.02
CA CYS A 30 -14.98 -2.17 21.90
C CYS A 30 -13.92 -1.13 22.32
N ILE A 31 -13.77 -0.95 23.63
CA ILE A 31 -12.89 0.07 24.22
C ILE A 31 -11.40 -0.18 23.90
N ASP A 32 -11.01 -1.46 23.82
CA ASP A 32 -9.62 -1.88 23.62
C ASP A 32 -9.33 -2.35 22.18
N CYS A 33 -10.27 -2.15 21.26
CA CYS A 33 -10.13 -2.57 19.86
C CYS A 33 -9.78 -1.37 18.99
N PHE A 34 -8.76 -1.55 18.14
CA PHE A 34 -8.31 -0.56 17.18
C PHE A 34 -8.33 -1.16 15.79
N GLN A 35 -8.85 -0.40 14.83
CA GLN A 35 -8.95 -0.81 13.44
C GLN A 35 -8.28 0.20 12.53
N ALA A 36 -7.56 -0.32 11.53
CA ALA A 36 -6.94 0.45 10.47
C ALA A 36 -7.28 -0.22 9.13
N PHE A 37 -7.47 0.59 8.10
CA PHE A 37 -7.75 0.12 6.75
C PHE A 37 -6.71 0.68 5.80
N LEU A 38 -6.07 -0.19 5.02
CA LEU A 38 -5.17 0.19 3.94
C LEU A 38 -5.75 -0.28 2.61
N PRO A 39 -6.23 0.64 1.75
CA PRO A 39 -6.57 0.27 0.39
C PRO A 39 -5.29 -0.03 -0.38
N VAL A 40 -5.23 -1.18 -1.03
CA VAL A 40 -4.07 -1.62 -1.83
C VAL A 40 -4.48 -1.63 -3.29
N HIS A 41 -3.69 -0.95 -4.13
CA HIS A 41 -3.83 -1.01 -5.58
C HIS A 41 -2.59 -1.66 -6.18
N CYS A 42 -2.77 -2.75 -6.92
CA CYS A 42 -1.67 -3.47 -7.53
C CYS A 42 -1.23 -2.81 -8.83
N ARG A 43 0.09 -2.68 -9.02
CA ARG A 43 0.68 -2.17 -10.26
C ARG A 43 0.73 -3.25 -11.33
N TYR A 44 0.89 -2.82 -12.58
CA TYR A 44 1.12 -3.74 -13.69
C TYR A 44 2.44 -4.51 -13.51
N HIS A 45 2.33 -5.82 -13.64
CA HIS A 45 3.46 -6.75 -13.59
C HIS A 45 3.95 -7.05 -15.00
N ARG A 46 5.23 -7.43 -15.11
CA ARG A 46 5.76 -7.92 -16.40
C ARG A 46 5.08 -9.22 -16.78
N PRO A 47 4.93 -9.48 -18.09
CA PRO A 47 4.50 -10.79 -18.55
C PRO A 47 5.50 -11.87 -18.08
N HIS A 48 4.97 -13.02 -17.70
CA HIS A 48 5.74 -14.16 -17.21
C HIS A 48 5.70 -15.31 -18.22
N SER A 49 6.71 -16.18 -18.20
CA SER A 49 6.86 -17.27 -19.19
C SER A 49 6.04 -18.51 -18.87
N GLU A 50 5.80 -18.78 -17.58
CA GLU A 50 5.26 -20.06 -17.13
C GLU A 50 3.75 -20.01 -16.82
N ASP A 51 3.35 -19.43 -15.70
CA ASP A 51 1.98 -19.66 -15.19
C ASP A 51 0.96 -18.54 -15.42
N GLY A 52 1.29 -17.49 -16.17
CA GLY A 52 0.34 -16.37 -16.37
C GLY A 52 -0.13 -15.72 -15.05
N GLU A 53 0.52 -16.03 -13.93
CA GLU A 53 0.29 -15.48 -12.61
C GLU A 53 1.62 -15.07 -11.98
N ALA A 54 1.60 -13.97 -11.22
CA ALA A 54 2.69 -13.52 -10.39
C ALA A 54 2.26 -13.54 -8.92
N SER A 55 3.12 -14.05 -8.04
CA SER A 55 2.90 -14.02 -6.59
C SER A 55 3.54 -12.78 -5.97
N ILE A 56 2.76 -12.07 -5.17
CA ILE A 56 3.20 -10.88 -4.43
C ILE A 56 3.03 -11.17 -2.95
N VAL A 57 4.10 -10.97 -2.18
CA VAL A 57 4.09 -11.17 -0.74
C VAL A 57 3.94 -9.83 -0.05
N VAL A 58 2.83 -9.65 0.68
CA VAL A 58 2.62 -8.54 1.59
C VAL A 58 3.07 -8.97 2.98
N ASN A 59 4.15 -8.36 3.45
CA ASN A 59 4.70 -8.63 4.77
C ASN A 59 3.78 -8.12 5.88
N ASN A 60 3.92 -8.72 7.06
CA ASN A 60 3.18 -8.30 8.23
C ASN A 60 3.59 -6.85 8.63
N PRO A 61 2.64 -5.99 9.02
CA PRO A 61 2.93 -4.62 9.40
C PRO A 61 3.63 -4.53 10.75
N ASP A 62 4.46 -3.52 10.94
CA ASP A 62 5.02 -3.24 12.26
C ASP A 62 4.03 -2.43 13.10
N LEU A 63 3.72 -2.93 14.31
CA LEU A 63 2.87 -2.21 15.25
C LEU A 63 3.73 -1.27 16.09
N LEU A 64 3.48 0.04 15.93
CA LEU A 64 4.14 1.09 16.68
C LEU A 64 3.20 1.65 17.75
N MET A 65 3.68 1.84 18.97
CA MET A 65 2.94 2.51 20.03
C MET A 65 3.78 3.62 20.65
N PHE A 66 3.17 4.80 20.75
CA PHE A 66 3.74 5.91 21.49
C PHE A 66 3.43 5.74 22.97
N CYS A 67 4.45 5.87 23.80
CA CYS A 67 4.35 5.73 25.23
C CYS A 67 4.97 6.95 25.90
N ASP A 68 4.13 7.74 26.56
CA ASP A 68 4.65 8.80 27.42
C ASP A 68 5.30 8.15 28.65
N GLN A 69 6.63 8.33 28.79
CA GLN A 69 7.40 7.84 29.93
C GLN A 69 6.86 8.40 31.26
N ALA A 70 6.16 9.55 31.24
CA ALA A 70 5.53 10.13 32.43
C ALA A 70 4.23 9.42 32.88
N GLY A 71 3.61 8.61 32.00
CA GLY A 71 2.39 7.84 32.30
C GLY A 71 2.63 6.56 33.09
N SER A 72 3.87 6.04 33.13
CA SER A 72 4.21 4.79 33.84
C SER A 72 4.05 4.87 35.37
N ARG A 73 3.81 6.07 35.93
CA ARG A 73 3.57 6.29 37.36
C ARG A 73 2.21 6.90 37.71
N ARG A 74 1.31 7.15 36.74
CA ARG A 74 0.02 7.79 37.04
C ARG A 74 -1.15 6.85 36.74
N MET A 75 -1.64 6.23 37.81
CA MET A 75 -3.00 5.69 37.88
C MET A 75 -3.99 6.82 37.57
N ILE A 76 -4.56 6.83 36.37
CA ILE A 76 -5.58 7.83 36.02
C ILE A 76 -6.87 7.41 36.72
N ARG A 77 -7.19 8.08 37.83
CA ARG A 77 -8.42 7.89 38.59
C ARG A 77 -9.53 8.72 37.94
N PHE A 78 -10.27 8.14 37.00
CA PHE A 78 -11.52 8.75 36.54
C PHE A 78 -12.58 8.53 37.62
N ARG A 79 -12.94 9.60 38.35
CA ARG A 79 -14.13 9.61 39.19
C ARG A 79 -15.32 9.90 38.27
N PHE A 80 -15.99 8.85 37.79
CA PHE A 80 -17.35 8.97 37.29
C PHE A 80 -18.28 8.74 38.46
N ASP A 81 -19.13 9.72 38.74
CA ASP A 81 -20.06 9.65 39.86
C ASP A 81 -21.02 8.46 39.68
N SER A 82 -21.10 7.64 40.75
CA SER A 82 -22.15 6.66 41.06
C SER A 82 -22.13 5.24 40.44
N PHE A 83 -21.05 4.77 39.80
CA PHE A 83 -20.86 3.33 39.59
C PHE A 83 -19.39 2.97 39.87
N ASP A 84 -19.13 2.42 41.07
CA ASP A 84 -17.81 2.02 41.55
C ASP A 84 -17.30 0.80 40.76
N LYS A 85 -16.88 1.05 39.53
CA LYS A 85 -16.17 0.10 38.70
C LYS A 85 -14.87 0.75 38.27
N THR A 86 -13.83 0.53 39.05
CA THR A 86 -12.44 0.76 38.64
C THR A 86 -12.18 -0.08 37.40
N ILE A 87 -12.26 0.54 36.23
CA ILE A 87 -11.67 -0.01 35.02
C ILE A 87 -10.18 0.22 35.18
N GLU A 88 -9.49 -0.79 35.70
CA GLU A 88 -8.06 -0.92 35.50
C GLU A 88 -7.87 -1.03 33.99
N PHE A 89 -7.56 0.07 33.33
CA PHE A 89 -6.85 -0.02 32.08
C PHE A 89 -5.47 -0.55 32.44
N PRO A 90 -5.10 -1.80 32.09
CA PRO A 90 -3.71 -2.14 32.03
C PRO A 90 -3.17 -1.24 30.93
N ILE A 91 -2.68 -0.04 31.29
CA ILE A 91 -1.89 0.81 30.41
C ILE A 91 -0.89 -0.17 29.82
N LEU A 92 -1.09 -0.49 28.54
CA LEU A 92 -0.37 -1.53 27.81
C LEU A 92 1.08 -1.37 28.24
N LYS A 93 1.61 -2.32 29.04
CA LYS A 93 2.97 -2.15 29.59
C LYS A 93 3.85 -1.92 28.38
N CYS A 94 4.39 -0.72 28.26
CA CYS A 94 5.16 -0.33 27.10
C CYS A 94 6.43 -1.16 27.08
N TRP A 95 6.37 -2.28 26.36
CA TRP A 95 7.50 -3.17 26.18
C TRP A 95 8.32 -2.60 25.03
N ALA A 96 9.18 -1.66 25.36
CA ALA A 96 10.12 -1.06 24.43
C ALA A 96 11.20 -2.10 24.07
N HIS A 97 11.31 -2.45 22.79
CA HIS A 97 12.39 -3.30 22.29
C HIS A 97 13.27 -2.57 21.26
N SER A 98 12.67 -1.70 20.43
CA SER A 98 13.39 -0.74 19.60
C SER A 98 12.58 0.55 19.43
N GLU A 99 13.30 1.66 19.31
CA GLU A 99 12.73 2.99 19.06
C GLU A 99 12.76 3.27 17.55
N VAL A 100 11.65 3.81 17.04
CA VAL A 100 11.50 4.24 15.65
C VAL A 100 11.03 5.69 15.65
N ALA A 101 11.75 6.54 14.91
CA ALA A 101 11.38 7.93 14.73
C ALA A 101 10.24 8.05 13.72
N ALA A 102 9.08 8.55 14.13
CA ALA A 102 7.93 8.79 13.25
C ALA A 102 7.09 9.99 13.72
N PRO A 103 6.33 10.65 12.84
CA PRO A 103 5.50 11.79 13.20
C PRO A 103 4.50 11.48 14.32
N CYS A 104 4.41 12.37 15.31
CA CYS A 104 3.57 12.21 16.49
C CYS A 104 2.07 12.19 16.15
N ALA A 105 1.66 12.98 15.16
CA ALA A 105 0.28 13.10 14.70
C ALA A 105 0.25 13.23 13.17
N LEU A 106 -0.94 13.02 12.59
CA LEU A 106 -1.13 13.16 11.15
C LEU A 106 -0.88 14.60 10.66
N GLU A 107 -1.23 15.59 11.48
CA GLU A 107 -1.17 17.02 11.13
C GLU A 107 0.13 17.69 11.62
N ASN A 108 0.79 17.16 12.65
CA ASN A 108 2.01 17.76 13.20
C ASN A 108 3.24 17.08 12.61
N GLU A 109 4.21 17.88 12.16
CA GLU A 109 5.51 17.40 11.67
C GLU A 109 6.49 17.02 12.79
N ASP A 110 6.09 17.19 14.06
CA ASP A 110 6.90 16.81 15.20
C ASP A 110 7.22 15.31 15.18
N ILE A 111 8.50 14.98 15.34
CA ILE A 111 8.99 13.61 15.33
C ILE A 111 8.97 13.07 16.76
N CYS A 112 8.21 11.98 16.96
CA CYS A 112 8.16 11.24 18.22
C CYS A 112 9.00 9.96 18.13
N GLN A 113 9.47 9.49 19.29
CA GLN A 113 10.04 8.16 19.43
C GLN A 113 8.93 7.15 19.73
N TRP A 114 8.73 6.22 18.81
CA TRP A 114 7.73 5.16 18.91
C TRP A 114 8.38 3.84 19.29
N ASN A 115 7.68 3.04 20.10
CA ASN A 115 8.15 1.72 20.46
C ASN A 115 7.56 0.66 19.52
N LYS A 116 8.43 -0.17 18.95
CA LYS A 116 8.00 -1.34 18.15
C LYS A 116 7.51 -2.46 19.06
N MET A 117 6.28 -2.90 18.86
CA MET A 117 5.64 -3.94 19.66
C MET A 117 5.80 -5.32 19.03
N LYS A 118 5.99 -6.34 19.88
CA LYS A 118 5.84 -7.73 19.48
C LYS A 118 4.37 -8.11 19.61
N TYR A 119 3.81 -8.63 18.53
CA TYR A 119 2.44 -9.13 18.50
C TYR A 119 2.41 -10.49 17.83
N LYS A 120 1.40 -11.29 18.15
CA LYS A 120 1.15 -12.57 17.48
C LYS A 120 0.19 -12.29 16.33
N SER A 121 0.68 -12.31 15.09
CA SER A 121 -0.18 -12.20 13.92
C SER A 121 -1.06 -13.47 13.81
N VAL A 122 -2.34 -13.28 13.50
CA VAL A 122 -3.29 -14.38 13.28
C VAL A 122 -2.98 -15.07 11.95
N TYR A 123 -2.69 -14.26 10.94
CA TYR A 123 -2.26 -14.72 9.61
C TYR A 123 -0.75 -14.48 9.45
N LYS A 124 -0.09 -15.37 8.69
CA LYS A 124 1.27 -15.12 8.19
C LYS A 124 1.19 -14.06 7.06
N ASN A 125 2.32 -13.81 6.39
CA ASN A 125 2.38 -12.94 5.22
C ASN A 125 1.23 -13.27 4.24
N VAL A 126 0.61 -12.22 3.71
CA VAL A 126 -0.49 -12.36 2.74
C VAL A 126 0.14 -12.53 1.36
N ILE A 127 -0.18 -13.63 0.69
CA ILE A 127 0.26 -13.88 -0.68
C ILE A 127 -0.89 -13.56 -1.61
N LEU A 128 -0.69 -12.61 -2.52
CA LEU A 128 -1.64 -12.25 -3.55
C LEU A 128 -1.16 -12.84 -4.88
N GLN A 129 -2.02 -13.61 -5.54
CA GLN A 129 -1.79 -14.05 -6.93
C GLN A 129 -2.44 -13.05 -7.87
N VAL A 130 -1.65 -12.49 -8.78
CA VAL A 130 -2.09 -11.47 -9.75
C VAL A 130 -1.92 -12.04 -11.15
N PRO A 131 -2.96 -11.99 -12.01
CA PRO A 131 -2.83 -12.45 -13.39
C PRO A 131 -1.89 -11.54 -14.18
N VAL A 132 -1.02 -12.15 -14.99
CA VAL A 132 -0.05 -11.48 -15.85
C VAL A 132 -0.11 -12.03 -17.27
N GLY A 133 0.32 -11.23 -18.25
CA GLY A 133 0.40 -11.69 -19.63
C GLY A 133 1.43 -12.80 -19.81
N LEU A 134 1.25 -13.66 -20.80
CA LEU A 134 2.27 -14.64 -21.19
C LEU A 134 3.23 -14.05 -22.23
N THR A 135 4.54 -14.23 -22.01
CA THR A 135 5.57 -13.79 -22.96
C THR A 135 5.50 -14.52 -24.30
N VAL A 136 4.96 -15.75 -24.31
CA VAL A 136 4.79 -16.57 -25.53
C VAL A 136 3.93 -15.87 -26.58
N HIS A 137 2.89 -15.15 -26.16
CA HIS A 137 2.01 -14.44 -27.09
C HIS A 137 2.61 -13.13 -27.61
N THR A 138 3.72 -12.65 -27.04
CA THR A 138 4.29 -11.34 -27.39
C THR A 138 4.71 -11.30 -28.86
N SER A 139 5.45 -12.32 -29.34
CA SER A 139 5.92 -12.35 -30.73
C SER A 139 4.77 -12.41 -31.75
N LEU A 140 3.75 -13.21 -31.45
CA LEU A 140 2.56 -13.35 -32.29
C LEU A 140 1.78 -12.02 -32.36
N VAL A 141 1.49 -11.43 -31.20
CA VAL A 141 0.75 -10.16 -31.11
C VAL A 141 1.51 -9.05 -31.83
N CYS A 142 2.81 -8.90 -31.57
CA CYS A 142 3.64 -7.90 -32.25
C CYS A 142 3.64 -8.07 -33.78
N SER A 143 3.78 -9.30 -34.27
CA SER A 143 3.81 -9.59 -35.71
C SER A 143 2.47 -9.26 -36.38
N VAL A 144 1.35 -9.67 -35.77
CA VAL A 144 0.00 -9.42 -36.29
C VAL A 144 -0.31 -7.92 -36.27
N THR A 145 -0.02 -7.22 -35.18
CA THR A 145 -0.24 -5.77 -35.07
C THR A 145 0.61 -5.02 -36.10
N LEU A 146 1.86 -5.40 -36.31
CA LEU A 146 2.73 -4.75 -37.29
C LEU A 146 2.22 -4.96 -38.72
N LEU A 147 1.79 -6.19 -39.06
CA LEU A 147 1.24 -6.50 -40.38
C LEU A 147 -0.04 -5.70 -40.66
N ILE A 148 -0.98 -5.66 -39.72
CA ILE A 148 -2.22 -4.87 -39.83
C ILE A 148 -1.89 -3.39 -39.97
N THR A 149 -0.95 -2.88 -39.18
CA THR A 149 -0.54 -1.46 -39.23
C THR A 149 0.02 -1.08 -40.60
N ILE A 150 0.87 -1.92 -41.19
CA ILE A 150 1.40 -1.71 -42.54
C ILE A 150 0.26 -1.72 -43.57
N LEU A 151 -0.64 -2.70 -43.47
CA LEU A 151 -1.77 -2.84 -44.40
C LEU A 151 -2.68 -1.60 -44.34
N CYS A 152 -3.07 -1.17 -43.14
CA CYS A 152 -3.85 0.06 -42.94
C CYS A 152 -3.12 1.29 -43.49
N SER A 153 -1.83 1.44 -43.20
CA SER A 153 -1.04 2.58 -43.66
C SER A 153 -0.94 2.64 -45.19
N THR A 154 -0.73 1.49 -45.85
CA THR A 154 -0.71 1.41 -47.32
C THR A 154 -2.06 1.74 -47.94
N LEU A 155 -3.17 1.26 -47.38
CA LEU A 155 -4.51 1.58 -47.86
C LEU A 155 -4.83 3.07 -47.74
N ILE A 156 -4.47 3.67 -46.60
CA ILE A 156 -4.63 5.13 -46.38
C ILE A 156 -3.78 5.89 -47.38
N LEU A 157 -2.51 5.51 -47.57
CA LEU A 157 -1.62 6.16 -48.51
C LEU A 157 -2.14 6.11 -49.95
N VAL A 158 -2.63 4.94 -50.38
CA VAL A 158 -3.24 4.76 -51.70
C VAL A 158 -4.50 5.62 -51.84
N ALA A 159 -5.33 5.69 -50.80
CA ALA A 159 -6.53 6.54 -50.83
C ALA A 159 -6.16 8.03 -50.95
N VAL A 160 -5.14 8.49 -50.22
CA VAL A 160 -4.62 9.86 -50.30
C VAL A 160 -4.06 10.15 -51.70
N PHE A 161 -3.29 9.24 -52.31
CA PHE A 161 -2.80 9.45 -53.68
C PHE A 161 -3.92 9.44 -54.73
N LYS A 162 -4.96 8.65 -54.53
CA LYS A 162 -6.05 8.49 -55.50
C LYS A 162 -7.10 9.60 -55.43
N TYR A 163 -7.38 10.10 -54.22
CA TYR A 163 -8.47 11.06 -53.97
C TYR A 163 -7.99 12.39 -53.41
N GLY A 164 -6.72 12.51 -53.03
CA GLY A 164 -6.14 13.75 -52.54
C GLY A 164 -5.93 14.73 -53.68
N HIS A 165 -6.72 15.81 -53.68
CA HIS A 165 -6.40 17.00 -54.47
C HIS A 165 -5.26 17.75 -53.75
N PHE A 166 -4.02 17.42 -54.10
CA PHE A 166 -2.87 18.21 -53.71
C PHE A 166 -2.86 19.49 -54.55
N SER A 167 -3.53 20.53 -54.06
CA SER A 167 -3.33 21.89 -54.58
C SER A 167 -1.97 22.38 -54.06
N LEU A 168 -0.98 22.41 -54.95
CA LEU A 168 0.30 23.07 -54.72
C LEU A 168 0.18 24.58 -55.02
#